data_AF-A0A0P7B6P9-F1
#
_entry.id   AF-A0A0P7B6P9-F1
#
_cell.length_a   1.000
_cell.length_b   1.000
_cell.length_c   1.000
_cell.angle_alpha   90.00
_cell.angle_beta   90.00
_cell.angle_gamma   90.00
#
_symmetry.space_group_name_H-M   'P 1'
#
loop_
_entity.id
_entity.type
_entity.pdbx_description
1 polymer ?
#
loop_
_entity_poly.entity_id
_entity_poly.type
_entity_poly.pdbx_seq_one_letter_code
_entity_poly.pdbx_strand_id
1 'polypeptide(L)'
;MAASSQSTQTKLALGETIKKTLTQRIFLDNDPRAATIDLLLGLLTFLAWSHDYILHGNAVSLSRFTQLAMTLVFDLRLNKPLPEHVNMLPIGSTAEHDSHLRHPSRTLEERRAVLGCFVMSSIVSSYFAQIDAMQWTPYMEECLEIVSRGKECSHDELFAYQVRLQRIAGEADEARSTPKVPPAFYISALQHKVDEIKARVSPQLQRDGTFLAHIFHTELSICSLVLSKQSTPDLQRLELLYTCLNTTRLALDHFFEFPIAEYPGTSFPLFTQLARYIVVLYKLSTFKDPIWDTRLARSTVDVVQVVDRLIGNILQAREAFGDESADGLLDKSIRIFKAFRSQCVANLDDGVGGDSEISGTERGARKDGSVPDPFLLDEMWFMDSFS
;
A
#
# COMPACT_ATOMS: atom_id res chain seq x y z
N MET A 1 5.94 1.51 -23.04
CA MET A 1 5.30 0.40 -22.28
C MET A 1 3.99 0.90 -21.67
N ALA A 2 3.05 0.03 -21.26
CA ALA A 2 1.79 0.47 -20.63
C ALA A 2 2.05 1.41 -19.44
N ALA A 3 3.06 1.09 -18.62
CA ALA A 3 3.50 1.88 -17.47
C ALA A 3 4.04 3.28 -17.81
N SER A 4 4.52 3.52 -19.04
CA SER A 4 5.22 4.76 -19.42
C SER A 4 4.51 5.58 -20.50
N SER A 5 3.40 5.07 -21.05
CA SER A 5 2.66 5.75 -22.13
C SER A 5 1.97 7.00 -21.60
N GLN A 6 1.97 8.10 -22.36
CA GLN A 6 1.19 9.29 -22.01
C GLN A 6 -0.25 9.20 -22.53
N SER A 7 -0.47 8.48 -23.64
CA SER A 7 -1.80 8.25 -24.20
C SER A 7 -2.59 7.24 -23.36
N THR A 8 -3.79 7.64 -22.93
CA THR A 8 -4.72 6.77 -22.19
C THR A 8 -5.16 5.58 -23.04
N GLN A 9 -5.45 5.81 -24.33
CA GLN A 9 -5.85 4.75 -25.25
C GLN A 9 -4.75 3.69 -25.41
N THR A 10 -3.50 4.12 -25.54
CA THR A 10 -2.36 3.20 -25.62
C THR A 10 -2.15 2.43 -24.31
N LYS A 11 -2.34 3.07 -23.14
CA LYS A 11 -2.29 2.36 -21.84
C LYS A 11 -3.32 1.24 -21.78
N LEU A 12 -4.57 1.52 -22.15
CA LEU A 12 -5.66 0.54 -22.15
C LEU A 12 -5.38 -0.61 -23.13
N ALA A 13 -4.98 -0.30 -24.36
CA ALA A 13 -4.69 -1.31 -25.36
C ALA A 13 -3.52 -2.23 -24.93
N LEU A 14 -2.44 -1.67 -24.40
CA LEU A 14 -1.31 -2.45 -23.90
C LEU A 14 -1.67 -3.23 -22.63
N GLY A 15 -2.52 -2.68 -21.75
CA GLY A 15 -3.05 -3.38 -20.58
C GLY A 15 -3.85 -4.63 -20.99
N GLU A 16 -4.69 -4.52 -22.02
CA GLU A 16 -5.40 -5.67 -22.59
C GLU A 16 -4.45 -6.71 -23.21
N THR A 17 -3.39 -6.27 -23.89
CA THR A 17 -2.35 -7.18 -24.38
C THR A 17 -1.67 -7.92 -23.22
N ILE A 18 -1.29 -7.21 -22.16
CA ILE A 18 -0.68 -7.82 -20.96
C ILE A 18 -1.62 -8.87 -20.34
N LYS A 19 -2.91 -8.55 -20.18
CA LYS A 19 -3.93 -9.48 -19.67
C LYS A 19 -4.03 -10.75 -20.53
N LYS A 20 -4.06 -10.60 -21.85
CA LYS A 20 -4.09 -11.75 -22.78
C LYS A 20 -2.82 -12.59 -22.68
N THR A 21 -1.65 -11.95 -22.64
CA THR A 21 -0.36 -12.65 -22.50
C THR A 21 -0.27 -13.41 -21.18
N LEU A 22 -0.68 -12.81 -20.07
CA LEU A 22 -0.71 -13.47 -18.75
C LEU A 22 -1.62 -14.69 -18.77
N THR A 23 -2.85 -14.55 -19.27
CA THR A 23 -3.79 -15.67 -19.38
C THR A 23 -3.24 -16.79 -20.25
N GLN A 24 -2.66 -16.45 -21.41
CA GLN A 24 -2.07 -17.42 -22.31
C GLN A 24 -0.90 -18.16 -21.66
N ARG A 25 0.06 -17.44 -21.08
CA ARG A 25 1.29 -18.03 -20.53
C ARG A 25 1.07 -18.81 -19.25
N ILE A 26 0.12 -18.41 -18.40
CA ILE A 26 -0.05 -19.02 -17.08
C ILE A 26 -1.07 -20.16 -17.11
N PHE A 27 -2.13 -20.05 -17.91
CA PHE A 27 -3.24 -21.00 -17.86
C PHE A 27 -3.43 -21.84 -19.13
N LEU A 28 -3.01 -21.35 -20.29
CA LEU A 28 -3.27 -22.02 -21.57
C LEU A 28 -2.04 -22.73 -22.14
N ASP A 29 -0.85 -22.23 -21.84
CA ASP A 29 0.41 -22.85 -22.22
C ASP A 29 0.68 -24.06 -21.33
N ASN A 30 0.94 -25.21 -21.95
CA ASN A 30 1.28 -26.44 -21.24
C ASN A 30 2.80 -26.61 -21.07
N ASP A 31 3.60 -25.69 -21.61
CA ASP A 31 5.05 -25.69 -21.40
C ASP A 31 5.39 -25.35 -19.93
N PRO A 32 6.08 -26.24 -19.19
CA PRO A 32 6.56 -25.94 -17.84
C PRO A 32 7.44 -24.69 -17.72
N ARG A 33 8.00 -24.20 -18.84
CA ARG A 33 8.83 -22.99 -18.93
C ARG A 33 8.04 -21.72 -19.23
N ALA A 34 6.70 -21.79 -19.30
CA ALA A 34 5.87 -20.63 -19.59
C ALA A 34 5.87 -19.60 -18.46
N ALA A 35 6.02 -20.06 -17.21
CA ALA A 35 6.30 -19.20 -16.06
C ALA A 35 7.80 -18.83 -16.05
N THR A 36 8.10 -17.54 -16.21
CA THR A 36 9.47 -17.02 -16.21
C THR A 36 9.62 -15.85 -15.25
N ILE A 37 10.86 -15.56 -14.86
CA ILE A 37 11.17 -14.36 -14.06
C ILE A 37 10.73 -13.08 -14.80
N ASP A 38 10.91 -13.00 -16.12
CA ASP A 38 10.47 -11.86 -16.94
C ASP A 38 8.96 -11.62 -16.83
N LEU A 39 8.17 -12.70 -16.80
CA LEU A 39 6.71 -12.60 -16.66
C LEU A 39 6.32 -12.06 -15.28
N LEU A 40 7.01 -12.51 -14.23
CA LEU A 40 6.82 -12.00 -12.87
C LEU A 40 7.21 -10.52 -12.78
N LEU A 41 8.37 -10.13 -13.30
CA LEU A 41 8.83 -8.74 -13.29
C LEU A 41 7.92 -7.82 -14.11
N GLY A 42 7.45 -8.29 -15.26
CA GLY A 42 6.46 -7.59 -16.07
C GLY A 42 5.14 -7.38 -15.33
N LEU A 43 4.66 -8.41 -14.60
CA LEU A 43 3.45 -8.33 -13.80
C LEU A 43 3.60 -7.40 -12.58
N LEU A 44 4.73 -7.45 -11.86
CA LEU A 44 5.01 -6.53 -10.75
C LEU A 44 5.10 -5.08 -11.25
N THR A 45 5.71 -4.85 -12.42
CA THR A 45 5.76 -3.53 -13.06
C THR A 45 4.36 -3.06 -13.45
N PHE A 46 3.53 -3.96 -14.00
CA PHE A 46 2.15 -3.66 -14.34
C PHE A 46 1.33 -3.30 -13.11
N LEU A 47 1.44 -4.06 -12.01
CA LEU A 47 0.77 -3.77 -10.74
C LEU A 47 1.17 -2.40 -10.17
N ALA A 48 2.45 -2.06 -10.24
CA ALA A 48 2.97 -0.84 -9.62
C ALA A 48 2.72 0.44 -10.44
N TRP A 49 2.63 0.39 -11.78
CA TRP A 49 2.56 1.61 -12.62
C TRP A 49 1.45 1.64 -13.67
N SER A 50 0.68 0.57 -13.89
CA SER A 50 -0.37 0.62 -14.94
C SER A 50 -1.56 1.49 -14.58
N HIS A 51 -1.86 1.61 -13.29
CA HIS A 51 -3.11 2.18 -12.77
C HIS A 51 -4.38 1.58 -13.40
N ASP A 52 -4.31 0.33 -13.88
CA ASP A 52 -5.41 -0.38 -14.55
C ASP A 52 -6.69 -0.38 -13.69
N TYR A 53 -6.55 -0.53 -12.38
CA TYR A 53 -7.66 -0.49 -11.41
C TYR A 53 -8.41 0.84 -11.38
N ILE A 54 -7.69 1.97 -11.53
CA ILE A 54 -8.29 3.30 -11.65
C ILE A 54 -8.94 3.42 -13.02
N LEU A 55 -8.19 3.11 -14.08
CA LEU A 55 -8.61 3.27 -15.46
C LEU A 55 -9.87 2.46 -15.79
N HIS A 56 -10.08 1.30 -15.17
CA HIS A 56 -11.27 0.48 -15.40
C HIS A 56 -12.32 0.59 -14.30
N GLY A 57 -12.10 1.37 -13.23
CA GLY A 57 -13.01 1.38 -12.08
C GLY A 57 -13.16 -0.02 -11.49
N ASN A 58 -12.07 -0.78 -11.41
CA ASN A 58 -12.11 -2.17 -10.98
C ASN A 58 -10.96 -2.48 -10.04
N ALA A 59 -11.11 -2.02 -8.80
CA ALA A 59 -10.20 -2.31 -7.69
C ALA A 59 -9.88 -3.81 -7.54
N VAL A 60 -10.86 -4.68 -7.80
CA VAL A 60 -10.71 -6.15 -7.68
C VAL A 60 -9.68 -6.71 -8.67
N SER A 61 -9.35 -5.99 -9.75
CA SER A 61 -8.30 -6.43 -10.68
C SER A 61 -6.92 -6.49 -10.01
N LEU A 62 -6.58 -5.56 -9.10
CA LEU A 62 -5.31 -5.58 -8.36
C LEU A 62 -5.15 -6.83 -7.52
N SER A 63 -6.19 -7.21 -6.77
CA SER A 63 -6.22 -8.44 -5.96
C SER A 63 -5.91 -9.67 -6.81
N ARG A 64 -6.53 -9.78 -7.99
CA ARG A 64 -6.33 -10.91 -8.91
C ARG A 64 -4.91 -10.95 -9.48
N PHE A 65 -4.41 -9.81 -9.98
CA PHE A 65 -3.04 -9.73 -10.51
C PHE A 65 -1.98 -9.98 -9.43
N THR A 66 -2.26 -9.58 -8.19
CA THR A 66 -1.36 -9.81 -7.06
C THR A 66 -1.31 -11.29 -6.71
N GLN A 67 -2.46 -11.98 -6.61
CA GLN A 67 -2.49 -13.43 -6.43
C GLN A 67 -1.77 -14.17 -7.56
N LEU A 68 -1.91 -13.71 -8.80
CA LEU A 68 -1.19 -14.27 -9.94
C LEU A 68 0.33 -14.09 -9.83
N ALA A 69 0.79 -12.93 -9.34
CA ALA A 69 2.21 -12.72 -9.05
C ALA A 69 2.71 -13.65 -7.94
N MET A 70 1.89 -13.89 -6.92
CA MET A 70 2.20 -14.88 -5.88
C MET A 70 2.31 -16.28 -6.49
N THR A 71 1.37 -16.70 -7.34
CA THR A 71 1.43 -17.98 -8.07
C THR A 71 2.74 -18.15 -8.83
N LEU A 72 3.16 -17.13 -9.60
CA LEU A 72 4.44 -17.16 -10.32
C LEU A 72 5.65 -17.31 -9.39
N VAL A 73 5.64 -16.64 -8.22
CA VAL A 73 6.70 -16.81 -7.21
C VAL A 73 6.78 -18.26 -6.72
N PHE A 74 5.64 -18.92 -6.52
CA PHE A 74 5.59 -20.31 -6.07
C PHE A 74 5.97 -21.30 -7.18
N ASP A 75 5.51 -21.08 -8.42
CA ASP A 75 5.84 -21.91 -9.58
C ASP A 75 7.34 -21.88 -9.88
N LEU A 76 7.95 -20.69 -9.82
CA LEU A 76 9.41 -20.50 -9.94
C LEU A 76 10.18 -20.91 -8.68
N ARG A 77 9.45 -21.27 -7.61
CA ARG A 77 9.96 -21.67 -6.30
C ARG A 77 10.89 -20.62 -5.68
N LEU A 78 10.67 -19.34 -5.98
CA LEU A 78 11.50 -18.21 -5.53
C LEU A 78 11.35 -17.93 -4.04
N ASN A 79 10.32 -18.48 -3.39
CA ASN A 79 10.06 -18.35 -1.97
C ASN A 79 10.81 -19.37 -1.09
N LYS A 80 11.64 -20.24 -1.67
CA LYS A 80 12.38 -21.28 -0.95
C LYS A 80 13.84 -21.33 -1.41
N PRO A 81 14.76 -21.78 -0.53
CA PRO A 81 16.13 -22.09 -0.95
C PRO A 81 16.11 -23.21 -1.99
N LEU A 82 17.18 -23.28 -2.77
CA LEU A 82 17.32 -24.31 -3.80
C LEU A 82 17.34 -25.71 -3.14
N PRO A 83 16.74 -26.73 -3.77
CA PRO A 83 16.67 -28.05 -3.17
C PRO A 83 18.08 -28.62 -2.96
N GLU A 84 18.40 -29.02 -1.74
CA GLU A 84 19.69 -29.67 -1.43
C GLU A 84 19.66 -31.17 -1.79
N HIS A 85 18.55 -31.91 -1.54
CA HIS A 85 18.43 -33.33 -1.91
C HIS A 85 16.97 -33.80 -2.18
N VAL A 86 16.91 -34.88 -2.99
CA VAL A 86 15.79 -35.44 -3.77
C VAL A 86 14.79 -36.22 -2.92
N ASN A 87 13.69 -35.59 -2.49
CA ASN A 87 12.47 -36.28 -2.04
C ASN A 87 11.21 -35.51 -2.47
N MET A 88 11.29 -34.80 -3.59
CA MET A 88 10.13 -34.17 -4.21
C MET A 88 9.66 -35.04 -5.37
N LEU A 89 8.34 -35.23 -5.48
CA LEU A 89 7.75 -35.77 -6.70
C LEU A 89 8.23 -34.90 -7.88
N PRO A 90 8.69 -35.50 -8.99
CA PRO A 90 9.11 -34.75 -10.16
C PRO A 90 7.89 -34.09 -10.80
N ILE A 91 7.52 -32.91 -10.31
CA ILE A 91 6.55 -32.02 -10.95
C ILE A 91 7.36 -31.22 -11.97
N GLY A 92 7.34 -31.64 -13.24
CA GLY A 92 7.84 -30.85 -14.38
C GLY A 92 9.36 -30.67 -14.52
N SER A 93 10.19 -31.29 -13.68
CA SER A 93 11.65 -31.20 -13.84
C SER A 93 12.14 -32.12 -14.96
N THR A 94 12.42 -31.52 -16.12
CA THR A 94 13.40 -32.04 -17.08
C THR A 94 14.78 -31.90 -16.45
N ALA A 95 15.13 -32.87 -15.59
CA ALA A 95 16.50 -33.08 -15.17
C ALA A 95 17.29 -33.68 -16.34
N GLU A 96 17.43 -32.92 -17.43
CA GLU A 96 18.41 -33.23 -18.48
C GLU A 96 19.38 -32.06 -18.61
N HIS A 97 20.55 -32.30 -18.05
CA HIS A 97 21.85 -31.81 -18.50
C HIS A 97 22.17 -30.31 -18.36
N ASP A 98 22.83 -29.98 -17.24
CA ASP A 98 24.12 -29.29 -17.33
C ASP A 98 24.97 -29.55 -16.08
N SER A 99 25.76 -30.63 -16.12
CA SER A 99 26.64 -31.08 -15.04
C SER A 99 27.95 -30.26 -14.92
N HIS A 100 27.95 -28.99 -15.32
CA HIS A 100 29.18 -28.15 -15.32
C HIS A 100 29.02 -26.71 -14.82
N LEU A 101 27.87 -26.33 -14.28
CA LEU A 101 27.69 -24.99 -13.71
C LEU A 101 27.64 -25.08 -12.19
N ARG A 102 28.43 -24.22 -11.55
CA ARG A 102 28.44 -23.91 -10.10
C ARG A 102 27.04 -24.09 -9.51
N HIS A 103 26.92 -24.65 -8.30
CA HIS A 103 25.66 -24.67 -7.55
C HIS A 103 24.87 -23.40 -7.88
N PRO A 104 23.73 -23.47 -8.60
CA PRO A 104 23.08 -22.26 -9.03
C PRO A 104 22.76 -21.51 -7.74
N SER A 105 23.31 -20.33 -7.54
CA SER A 105 22.90 -19.49 -6.42
C SER A 105 21.79 -18.59 -6.95
N ARG A 106 20.71 -18.42 -6.18
CA ARG A 106 19.64 -17.51 -6.56
C ARG A 106 20.21 -16.11 -6.84
N THR A 107 19.86 -15.55 -7.99
CA THR A 107 20.37 -14.24 -8.42
C THR A 107 19.79 -13.13 -7.54
N LEU A 108 20.43 -11.97 -7.50
CA LEU A 108 19.87 -10.82 -6.77
C LEU A 108 18.55 -10.35 -7.39
N GLU A 109 18.36 -10.50 -8.70
CA GLU A 109 17.10 -10.23 -9.39
C GLU A 109 15.95 -11.11 -8.89
N GLU A 110 16.17 -12.43 -8.79
CA GLU A 110 15.21 -13.37 -8.23
C GLU A 110 14.84 -13.03 -6.78
N ARG A 111 15.83 -12.64 -5.97
CA ARG A 111 15.65 -12.24 -4.57
C ARG A 111 14.87 -10.92 -4.46
N ARG A 112 15.16 -9.93 -5.31
CA ARG A 112 14.37 -8.70 -5.41
C ARG A 112 12.94 -8.99 -5.82
N ALA A 113 12.72 -9.90 -6.78
CA ALA A 113 11.39 -10.22 -7.29
C ALA A 113 10.48 -10.83 -6.21
N VAL A 114 10.97 -11.79 -5.42
CA VAL A 114 10.18 -12.37 -4.31
C VAL A 114 9.89 -11.34 -3.21
N LEU A 115 10.86 -10.49 -2.86
CA LEU A 115 10.65 -9.41 -1.88
C LEU A 115 9.69 -8.34 -2.41
N GLY A 116 9.77 -8.01 -3.70
CA GLY A 116 8.87 -7.06 -4.36
C GLY A 116 7.45 -7.58 -4.43
N CYS A 117 7.28 -8.88 -4.70
CA CYS A 117 5.99 -9.54 -4.64
C CYS A 117 5.41 -9.53 -3.22
N PHE A 118 6.24 -9.77 -2.19
CA PHE A 118 5.83 -9.63 -0.79
C PHE A 118 5.32 -8.20 -0.51
N VAL A 119 6.10 -7.17 -0.85
CA VAL A 119 5.72 -5.76 -0.62
C VAL A 119 4.41 -5.42 -1.33
N MET A 120 4.28 -5.76 -2.60
CA MET A 120 3.05 -5.51 -3.36
C MET A 120 1.85 -6.23 -2.77
N SER A 121 2.01 -7.49 -2.37
CA SER A 121 0.93 -8.25 -1.71
C SER A 121 0.51 -7.66 -0.38
N SER A 122 1.46 -7.14 0.41
CA SER A 122 1.18 -6.47 1.68
C SER A 122 0.41 -5.16 1.49
N ILE A 123 0.81 -4.35 0.52
CA ILE A 123 0.11 -3.09 0.19
C ILE A 123 -1.32 -3.39 -0.28
N VAL A 124 -1.50 -4.32 -1.22
CA VAL A 124 -2.83 -4.65 -1.77
C VAL A 124 -3.73 -5.28 -0.69
N SER A 125 -3.20 -6.14 0.16
CA SER A 125 -3.94 -6.74 1.28
C SER A 125 -4.42 -5.69 2.29
N SER A 126 -3.52 -4.80 2.72
CA SER A 126 -3.85 -3.71 3.68
C SER A 126 -4.93 -2.77 3.15
N TYR A 127 -4.92 -2.53 1.84
CA TYR A 127 -5.74 -1.50 1.21
C TYR A 127 -7.09 -2.00 0.68
N PHE A 128 -7.18 -3.25 0.20
CA PHE A 128 -8.41 -3.80 -0.36
C PHE A 128 -9.08 -4.85 0.55
N ALA A 129 -8.37 -5.40 1.53
CA ALA A 129 -8.83 -6.47 2.43
C ALA A 129 -9.43 -7.72 1.71
N GLN A 130 -9.21 -7.87 0.40
CA GLN A 130 -9.75 -8.96 -0.42
C GLN A 130 -8.84 -10.18 -0.47
N ILE A 131 -7.56 -9.99 -0.16
CA ILE A 131 -6.53 -11.03 -0.21
C ILE A 131 -5.70 -10.97 1.06
N ASP A 132 -5.18 -12.11 1.47
CA ASP A 132 -4.10 -12.17 2.44
C ASP A 132 -2.77 -11.82 1.76
N ALA A 133 -1.93 -11.09 2.48
CA ALA A 133 -0.56 -10.83 2.04
C ALA A 133 0.26 -12.12 1.96
N MET A 134 1.26 -12.15 1.08
CA MET A 134 2.23 -13.24 1.03
C MET A 134 2.91 -13.37 2.39
N GLN A 135 2.90 -14.58 2.94
CA GLN A 135 3.49 -14.84 4.25
C GLN A 135 5.00 -14.63 4.22
N TRP A 136 5.52 -13.87 5.19
CA TRP A 136 6.96 -13.69 5.38
C TRP A 136 7.60 -15.02 5.81
N THR A 137 8.79 -15.32 5.28
CA THR A 137 9.50 -16.57 5.57
C THR A 137 10.94 -16.31 6.00
N PRO A 138 11.57 -17.23 6.76
CA PRO A 138 12.99 -17.13 7.09
C PRO A 138 13.90 -17.01 5.86
N TYR A 139 13.51 -17.64 4.74
CA TYR A 139 14.26 -17.53 3.50
C TYR A 139 14.17 -16.12 2.88
N MET A 140 13.02 -15.44 3.01
CA MET A 140 12.92 -14.04 2.59
C MET A 140 13.79 -13.11 3.45
N GLU A 141 13.98 -13.43 4.74
CA GLU A 141 14.95 -12.73 5.60
C GLU A 141 16.38 -12.89 5.06
N GLU A 142 16.77 -14.11 4.69
CA GLU A 142 18.07 -14.36 4.05
C GLU A 142 18.20 -13.59 2.72
N CYS A 143 17.17 -13.60 1.87
CA CYS A 143 17.13 -12.80 0.64
C CYS A 143 17.32 -11.32 0.91
N LEU A 144 16.63 -10.78 1.92
CA LEU A 144 16.72 -9.37 2.30
C LEU A 144 18.13 -9.00 2.77
N GLU A 145 18.74 -9.84 3.60
CA GLU A 145 20.12 -9.63 4.05
C GLU A 145 21.11 -9.66 2.89
N ILE A 146 20.96 -10.61 1.97
CA ILE A 146 21.81 -10.72 0.77
C ILE A 146 21.62 -9.51 -0.15
N VAL A 147 20.38 -9.07 -0.41
CA VAL A 147 20.10 -7.86 -1.21
C VAL A 147 20.68 -6.62 -0.55
N SER A 148 20.54 -6.46 0.78
CA SER A 148 21.05 -5.29 1.50
C SER A 148 22.58 -5.17 1.49
N ARG A 149 23.30 -6.29 1.31
CA ARG A 149 24.75 -6.33 1.16
C ARG A 149 25.20 -6.28 -0.31
N GLY A 150 24.26 -6.54 -1.22
CA GLY A 150 24.47 -6.46 -2.66
C GLY A 150 24.87 -5.05 -3.08
N LYS A 151 25.70 -4.96 -4.12
CA LYS A 151 26.12 -3.69 -4.74
C LYS A 151 25.82 -3.67 -6.24
N GLU A 152 24.90 -4.52 -6.69
CA GLU A 152 24.53 -4.60 -8.11
C GLU A 152 23.60 -3.46 -8.53
N CYS A 153 22.70 -3.01 -7.65
CA CYS A 153 21.80 -1.89 -7.92
C CYS A 153 21.94 -0.82 -6.82
N SER A 154 21.99 0.45 -7.23
CA SER A 154 22.06 1.59 -6.30
C SER A 154 20.84 1.71 -5.38
N HIS A 155 19.71 1.12 -5.76
CA HIS A 155 18.46 1.16 -5.00
C HIS A 155 18.29 -0.03 -4.03
N ASP A 156 19.26 -0.96 -3.97
CA ASP A 156 19.16 -2.15 -3.12
C ASP A 156 19.06 -1.78 -1.63
N GLU A 157 19.79 -0.75 -1.19
CA GLU A 157 19.74 -0.26 0.20
C GLU A 157 18.36 0.30 0.54
N LEU A 158 17.85 1.24 -0.28
CA LEU A 158 16.51 1.83 -0.12
C LEU A 158 15.43 0.74 -0.12
N PHE A 159 15.49 -0.18 -1.08
CA PHE A 159 14.53 -1.27 -1.20
C PHE A 159 14.55 -2.20 0.02
N ALA A 160 15.74 -2.51 0.56
CA ALA A 160 15.84 -3.31 1.77
C ALA A 160 15.15 -2.62 2.97
N TYR A 161 15.30 -1.31 3.12
CA TYR A 161 14.59 -0.56 4.15
C TYR A 161 13.08 -0.51 3.91
N GLN A 162 12.64 -0.33 2.65
CA GLN A 162 11.23 -0.39 2.29
C GLN A 162 10.60 -1.73 2.70
N VAL A 163 11.26 -2.86 2.45
CA VAL A 163 10.77 -4.19 2.88
C VAL A 163 10.65 -4.26 4.41
N ARG A 164 11.66 -3.79 5.15
CA ARG A 164 11.64 -3.78 6.63
C ARG A 164 10.49 -2.92 7.18
N LEU A 165 10.28 -1.74 6.61
CA LEU A 165 9.20 -0.83 6.99
C LEU A 165 7.81 -1.38 6.65
N GLN A 166 7.67 -2.04 5.50
CA GLN A 166 6.42 -2.70 5.10
C GLN A 166 6.06 -3.84 6.05
N ARG A 167 7.05 -4.58 6.56
CA ARG A 167 6.81 -5.62 7.58
C ARG A 167 6.28 -5.03 8.88
N ILE A 168 6.86 -3.94 9.37
CA ILE A 168 6.38 -3.25 10.58
C ILE A 168 4.94 -2.74 10.38
N ALA A 169 4.63 -2.19 9.20
CA ALA A 169 3.27 -1.78 8.87
C ALA A 169 2.29 -2.97 8.89
N GLY A 170 2.69 -4.13 8.34
CA GLY A 170 1.89 -5.35 8.39
C GLY A 170 1.68 -5.89 9.81
N GLU A 171 2.69 -5.81 10.68
CA GLU A 171 2.55 -6.16 12.10
C GLU A 171 1.55 -5.24 12.82
N ALA A 172 1.51 -3.96 12.49
CA ALA A 172 0.52 -3.01 13.02
C ALA A 172 -0.91 -3.38 12.58
N ASP A 173 -1.08 -3.75 11.31
CA ASP A 173 -2.38 -4.17 10.76
C ASP A 173 -2.87 -5.50 11.39
N GLU A 174 -1.97 -6.46 11.63
CA GLU A 174 -2.28 -7.72 12.34
C GLU A 174 -2.66 -7.46 13.80
N ALA A 175 -1.90 -6.62 14.50
CA ALA A 175 -2.17 -6.25 15.89
C ALA A 175 -3.52 -5.55 16.06
N ARG A 176 -3.95 -4.78 15.05
CA ARG A 176 -5.27 -4.14 15.02
C ARG A 176 -6.38 -5.16 14.82
N SER A 177 -6.19 -6.08 13.88
CA SER A 177 -7.22 -7.04 13.46
C SER A 177 -7.40 -8.19 14.46
N THR A 178 -6.31 -8.63 15.08
CA THR A 178 -6.27 -9.75 16.03
C THR A 178 -5.44 -9.40 17.28
N PRO A 179 -5.92 -8.45 18.12
CA PRO A 179 -5.17 -8.02 19.29
C PRO A 179 -5.04 -9.17 20.31
N LYS A 180 -3.80 -9.57 20.61
CA LYS A 180 -3.48 -10.56 21.64
C LYS A 180 -3.05 -9.92 22.97
N VAL A 181 -2.57 -8.67 22.92
CA VAL A 181 -2.17 -7.85 24.07
C VAL A 181 -2.72 -6.42 23.92
N PRO A 182 -2.69 -5.57 24.97
CA PRO A 182 -3.18 -4.20 24.86
C PRO A 182 -2.43 -3.37 23.80
N PRO A 183 -3.10 -2.46 23.07
CA PRO A 183 -2.51 -1.66 21.99
C PRO A 183 -1.21 -0.93 22.37
N ALA A 184 -1.11 -0.45 23.61
CA ALA A 184 0.07 0.26 24.13
C ALA A 184 1.38 -0.53 23.96
N PHE A 185 1.35 -1.85 24.15
CA PHE A 185 2.52 -2.71 24.03
C PHE A 185 2.97 -2.85 22.57
N TYR A 186 2.00 -3.02 21.65
CA TYR A 186 2.29 -3.05 20.23
C TYR A 186 2.87 -1.73 19.74
N ILE A 187 2.24 -0.60 20.11
CA ILE A 187 2.67 0.74 19.69
C ILE A 187 4.14 0.99 20.11
N SER A 188 4.47 0.77 21.38
CA SER A 188 5.83 0.97 21.89
C SER A 188 6.85 0.07 21.18
N ALA A 189 6.54 -1.22 21.00
CA ALA A 189 7.44 -2.15 20.31
C ALA A 189 7.65 -1.80 18.83
N LEU A 190 6.58 -1.40 18.13
CA LEU A 190 6.64 -1.04 16.71
C LEU A 190 7.36 0.30 16.50
N GLN A 191 7.13 1.30 17.36
CA GLN A 191 7.88 2.56 17.34
C GLN A 191 9.38 2.32 17.53
N HIS A 192 9.76 1.47 18.48
CA HIS A 192 11.17 1.10 18.68
C HIS A 192 11.80 0.48 17.42
N LYS A 193 11.07 -0.42 16.73
CA LYS A 193 11.54 -1.00 15.45
C LYS A 193 11.76 0.06 14.37
N VAL A 194 10.87 1.07 14.28
CA VAL A 194 11.03 2.19 13.34
C VAL A 194 12.25 3.04 13.69
N ASP A 195 12.44 3.35 14.97
CA ASP A 195 13.57 4.16 15.43
C ASP A 195 14.92 3.45 15.23
N GLU A 196 14.97 2.13 15.42
CA GLU A 196 16.15 1.32 15.06
C GLU A 196 16.49 1.42 13.58
N ILE A 197 15.48 1.42 12.69
CA ILE A 197 15.70 1.59 11.25
C ILE A 197 16.27 2.98 10.98
N LYS A 198 15.63 4.04 11.50
CA LYS A 198 16.09 5.43 11.31
C LYS A 198 17.54 5.62 11.78
N ALA A 199 17.92 4.97 12.89
CA ALA A 199 19.28 5.05 13.45
C ALA A 199 20.36 4.37 12.59
N ARG A 200 19.99 3.38 11.76
CA ARG A 200 20.92 2.62 10.89
C ARG A 200 21.10 3.23 9.50
N VAL A 201 20.22 4.14 9.10
CA VAL A 201 20.15 4.70 7.76
C VAL A 201 21.24 5.76 7.54
N SER A 202 21.87 5.74 6.35
CA SER A 202 22.89 6.72 5.97
C SER A 202 22.33 8.15 5.89
N PRO A 203 23.12 9.20 6.16
CA PRO A 203 22.65 10.59 6.10
C PRO A 203 22.07 11.02 4.74
N GLN A 204 22.54 10.38 3.65
CA GLN A 204 22.02 10.60 2.30
C GLN A 204 20.61 10.03 2.17
N LEU A 205 20.40 8.79 2.61
CA LEU A 205 19.12 8.11 2.51
C LEU A 205 18.06 8.69 3.47
N GLN A 206 18.47 9.30 4.59
CA GLN A 206 17.57 10.04 5.49
C GLN A 206 16.87 11.23 4.80
N ARG A 207 17.43 11.75 3.70
CA ARG A 207 16.84 12.84 2.90
C ARG A 207 16.12 12.35 1.65
N ASP A 208 16.13 11.05 1.39
CA ASP A 208 15.47 10.47 0.23
C ASP A 208 13.95 10.53 0.40
N GLY A 209 13.27 11.09 -0.61
CA GLY A 209 11.84 11.33 -0.53
C GLY A 209 11.01 10.05 -0.50
N THR A 210 11.46 8.98 -1.16
CA THR A 210 10.79 7.67 -1.14
C THR A 210 10.99 6.99 0.21
N PHE A 211 12.20 7.05 0.77
CA PHE A 211 12.47 6.53 2.12
C PHE A 211 11.56 7.20 3.17
N LEU A 212 11.48 8.53 3.16
CA LEU A 212 10.62 9.29 4.07
C LEU A 212 9.14 8.93 3.90
N ALA A 213 8.65 8.76 2.67
CA ALA A 213 7.28 8.33 2.42
C ALA A 213 6.95 6.96 3.04
N HIS A 214 7.90 6.01 2.99
CA HIS A 214 7.76 4.71 3.66
C HIS A 214 7.77 4.83 5.19
N ILE A 215 8.61 5.70 5.77
CA ILE A 215 8.62 5.96 7.21
C ILE A 215 7.28 6.53 7.66
N PHE A 216 6.80 7.58 6.99
CA PHE A 216 5.51 8.19 7.31
C PHE A 216 4.37 7.20 7.19
N HIS A 217 4.36 6.37 6.15
CA HIS A 217 3.36 5.31 5.99
C HIS A 217 3.38 4.33 7.17
N THR A 218 4.55 3.82 7.56
CA THR A 218 4.67 2.88 8.69
C THR A 218 4.23 3.51 10.00
N GLU A 219 4.64 4.74 10.30
CA GLU A 219 4.19 5.45 11.50
C GLU A 219 2.68 5.65 11.53
N LEU A 220 2.08 6.00 10.39
CA LEU A 220 0.63 6.17 10.28
C LEU A 220 -0.15 4.85 10.30
N SER A 221 0.48 3.74 9.91
CA SER A 221 -0.07 2.39 10.15
C SER A 221 -0.07 2.05 11.64
N ILE A 222 0.96 2.43 12.39
CA ILE A 222 0.97 2.30 13.87
C ILE A 222 -0.10 3.19 14.51
N CYS A 223 -0.30 4.41 13.99
CA CYS A 223 -1.36 5.33 14.44
C CYS A 223 -2.77 4.73 14.39
N SER A 224 -3.03 3.78 13.49
CA SER A 224 -4.33 3.10 13.43
C SER A 224 -4.67 2.36 14.74
N LEU A 225 -3.65 1.88 15.49
CA LEU A 225 -3.82 1.26 16.79
C LEU A 225 -4.25 2.26 17.87
N VAL A 226 -3.79 3.51 17.78
CA VAL A 226 -4.14 4.60 18.70
C VAL A 226 -5.60 5.01 18.53
N LEU A 227 -6.07 5.00 17.29
CA LEU A 227 -7.45 5.32 16.92
C LEU A 227 -8.43 4.21 17.35
N SER A 228 -7.94 3.00 17.68
CA SER A 228 -8.76 1.92 18.25
C SER A 228 -9.18 2.27 19.69
N LYS A 229 -10.45 2.03 20.05
CA LYS A 229 -11.05 2.49 21.33
C LYS A 229 -10.58 1.73 22.59
N GLN A 230 -9.37 1.17 22.63
CA GLN A 230 -8.94 0.28 23.71
C GLN A 230 -7.70 0.77 24.49
N SER A 231 -7.92 0.96 25.80
CA SER A 231 -7.00 0.85 26.95
C SER A 231 -5.57 1.41 26.80
N THR A 232 -5.43 2.67 26.40
CA THR A 232 -4.23 3.48 26.72
C THR A 232 -4.60 4.55 27.75
N PRO A 233 -3.74 4.87 28.73
CA PRO A 233 -3.99 5.96 29.66
C PRO A 233 -4.23 7.28 28.92
N ASP A 234 -5.14 8.12 29.42
CA ASP A 234 -5.64 9.29 28.70
C ASP A 234 -4.54 10.27 28.22
N LEU A 235 -3.56 10.60 29.07
CA LEU A 235 -2.48 11.51 28.69
C LEU A 235 -1.56 10.91 27.61
N GLN A 236 -1.18 9.63 27.76
CA GLN A 236 -0.36 8.94 26.78
C GLN A 236 -1.08 8.81 25.44
N ARG A 237 -2.39 8.54 25.47
CA ARG A 237 -3.21 8.46 24.26
C ARG A 237 -3.32 9.82 23.57
N LEU A 238 -3.44 10.92 24.32
CA LEU A 238 -3.44 12.27 23.77
C LEU A 238 -2.11 12.60 23.07
N GLU A 239 -0.98 12.29 23.70
CA GLU A 239 0.36 12.46 23.10
C GLU A 239 0.50 11.66 21.79
N LEU A 240 0.00 10.42 21.76
CA LEU A 240 0.00 9.58 20.58
C LEU A 240 -0.88 10.15 19.46
N LEU A 241 -2.10 10.61 19.77
CA LEU A 241 -2.99 11.26 18.79
C LEU A 241 -2.35 12.53 18.21
N TYR A 242 -1.73 13.34 19.06
CA TYR A 242 -1.00 14.54 18.62
C TYR A 242 0.19 14.18 17.73
N THR A 243 0.93 13.13 18.08
CA THR A 243 2.03 12.60 17.25
C THR A 243 1.51 12.18 15.88
N CYS A 244 0.38 11.46 15.82
CA CYS A 244 -0.25 11.06 14.57
C CYS A 244 -0.68 12.25 13.71
N LEU A 245 -1.24 13.31 14.31
CA LEU A 245 -1.57 14.54 13.61
C LEU A 245 -0.32 15.21 13.02
N ASN A 246 0.75 15.33 13.81
CA ASN A 246 1.99 15.96 13.36
C ASN A 246 2.70 15.14 12.27
N THR A 247 2.76 13.80 12.41
CA THR A 247 3.27 12.92 11.36
C THR A 247 2.46 13.05 10.08
N THR A 248 1.13 13.11 10.18
CA THR A 248 0.26 13.28 9.00
C THR A 248 0.52 14.62 8.30
N ARG A 249 0.70 15.71 9.07
CA ARG A 249 1.07 17.02 8.54
C ARG A 249 2.40 16.95 7.77
N LEU A 250 3.44 16.42 8.40
CA LEU A 250 4.77 16.31 7.79
C LEU A 250 4.75 15.44 6.53
N ALA A 251 3.98 14.35 6.54
CA ALA A 251 3.81 13.48 5.37
C ALA A 251 3.13 14.18 4.20
N LEU A 252 2.12 15.00 4.47
CA LEU A 252 1.44 15.82 3.46
C LEU A 252 2.32 16.95 2.94
N ASP A 253 3.01 17.67 3.83
CA ASP A 253 3.97 18.72 3.47
C ASP A 253 5.03 18.15 2.52
N HIS A 254 5.63 17.01 2.89
CA HIS A 254 6.60 16.26 2.08
C HIS A 254 6.04 15.81 0.74
N PHE A 255 4.81 15.28 0.70
CA PHE A 255 4.16 14.91 -0.56
C PHE A 255 3.99 16.14 -1.48
N PHE A 256 3.61 17.29 -0.94
CA PHE A 256 3.42 18.51 -1.73
C PHE A 256 4.72 19.19 -2.18
N GLU A 257 5.88 18.76 -1.68
CA GLU A 257 7.19 19.13 -2.24
C GLU A 257 7.50 18.36 -3.53
N PHE A 258 6.82 17.25 -3.79
CA PHE A 258 6.98 16.46 -4.99
C PHE A 258 6.57 17.27 -6.24
N PRO A 259 7.41 17.33 -7.31
CA PRO A 259 7.10 18.13 -8.47
C PRO A 259 5.78 17.73 -9.14
N ILE A 260 4.92 18.71 -9.41
CA ILE A 260 3.61 18.49 -10.04
C ILE A 260 3.75 17.77 -11.40
N ALA A 261 4.83 18.02 -12.13
CA ALA A 261 5.12 17.36 -13.42
C ALA A 261 5.33 15.83 -13.29
N GLU A 262 5.66 15.34 -12.10
CA GLU A 262 5.91 13.91 -11.85
C GLU A 262 4.66 13.16 -11.35
N TYR A 263 3.58 13.88 -11.01
CA TYR A 263 2.31 13.27 -10.56
C TYR A 263 1.79 12.16 -11.50
N PRO A 264 1.91 12.24 -12.83
CA PRO A 264 1.41 11.18 -13.72
C PRO A 264 2.24 9.89 -13.69
N GLY A 265 3.46 9.96 -13.15
CA GLY A 265 4.38 8.83 -13.00
C GLY A 265 4.36 8.20 -11.61
N THR A 266 3.52 8.67 -10.69
CA THR A 266 3.45 8.15 -9.31
C THR A 266 3.08 6.68 -9.33
N SER A 267 3.77 5.85 -8.56
CA SER A 267 3.45 4.43 -8.46
C SER A 267 2.23 4.17 -7.57
N PHE A 268 1.63 2.99 -7.70
CA PHE A 268 0.56 2.52 -6.82
C PHE A 268 0.95 2.56 -5.33
N PRO A 269 2.15 2.09 -4.91
CA PRO A 269 2.62 2.27 -3.54
C PRO A 269 2.54 3.72 -3.06
N LEU A 270 3.10 4.68 -3.82
CA LEU A 270 3.07 6.09 -3.43
C LEU A 270 1.65 6.64 -3.32
N PHE A 271 0.79 6.25 -4.26
CA PHE A 271 -0.62 6.61 -4.23
C PHE A 271 -1.32 6.08 -2.96
N THR A 272 -1.09 4.82 -2.58
CA THR A 272 -1.67 4.25 -1.34
C THR A 272 -1.15 4.93 -0.07
N GLN A 273 0.10 5.39 -0.07
CA GLN A 273 0.67 6.17 1.03
C GLN A 273 -0.07 7.51 1.18
N LEU A 274 -0.23 8.27 0.09
CA LEU A 274 -1.01 9.51 0.10
C LEU A 274 -2.44 9.29 0.59
N ALA A 275 -3.11 8.25 0.10
CA ALA A 275 -4.46 7.93 0.54
C ALA A 275 -4.51 7.64 2.05
N ARG A 276 -3.52 6.91 2.60
CA ARG A 276 -3.41 6.67 4.05
C ARG A 276 -3.23 7.98 4.82
N TYR A 277 -2.43 8.93 4.32
CA TYR A 277 -2.22 10.23 4.98
C TYR A 277 -3.56 10.99 5.09
N ILE A 278 -4.31 11.04 3.99
CA ILE A 278 -5.61 11.71 3.92
C ILE A 278 -6.65 11.02 4.82
N VAL A 279 -6.70 9.68 4.82
CA VAL A 279 -7.62 8.91 5.67
C VAL A 279 -7.33 9.14 7.15
N VAL A 280 -6.05 9.13 7.57
CA VAL A 280 -5.69 9.38 8.97
C VAL A 280 -6.02 10.82 9.35
N LEU A 281 -5.76 11.81 8.48
CA LEU A 281 -6.14 13.20 8.74
C LEU A 281 -7.66 13.35 8.92
N TYR A 282 -8.43 12.75 8.03
CA TYR A 282 -9.89 12.76 8.10
C TYR A 282 -10.40 12.13 9.40
N LYS A 283 -9.85 10.96 9.77
CA LYS A 283 -10.16 10.29 11.04
C LYS A 283 -9.85 11.21 12.22
N LEU A 284 -8.65 11.78 12.31
CA LEU A 284 -8.29 12.73 13.38
C LEU A 284 -9.18 13.98 13.41
N SER A 285 -9.68 14.43 12.26
CA SER A 285 -10.57 15.60 12.15
C SER A 285 -12.01 15.32 12.61
N THR A 286 -12.41 14.06 12.65
CA THR A 286 -13.78 13.60 12.95
C THR A 286 -13.84 12.69 14.19
N PHE A 287 -12.69 12.38 14.78
CA PHE A 287 -12.56 11.43 15.89
C PHE A 287 -13.30 11.94 17.14
N LYS A 288 -14.42 11.30 17.45
CA LYS A 288 -15.25 11.64 18.62
C LYS A 288 -14.66 10.99 19.85
N ASP A 289 -13.88 11.75 20.61
CA ASP A 289 -13.27 11.29 21.83
C ASP A 289 -13.13 12.42 22.87
N PRO A 290 -13.51 12.21 24.16
CA PRO A 290 -13.45 13.25 25.18
C PRO A 290 -12.08 13.91 25.38
N ILE A 291 -10.99 13.20 25.12
CA ILE A 291 -9.63 13.74 25.31
C ILE A 291 -9.10 14.47 24.07
N TRP A 292 -9.79 14.40 22.94
CA TRP A 292 -9.32 14.89 21.65
C TRP A 292 -10.11 16.10 21.16
N ASP A 293 -9.40 17.21 20.90
CA ASP A 293 -10.01 18.41 20.33
C ASP A 293 -9.94 18.37 18.79
N THR A 294 -11.04 17.96 18.17
CA THR A 294 -11.18 17.95 16.71
C THR A 294 -11.09 19.34 16.08
N ARG A 295 -11.45 20.42 16.80
CA ARG A 295 -11.32 21.80 16.29
C ARG A 295 -9.85 22.20 16.23
N LEU A 296 -9.09 21.87 17.26
CA LEU A 296 -7.64 22.09 17.28
C LEU A 296 -6.96 21.27 16.16
N ALA A 297 -7.35 20.01 15.97
CA ALA A 297 -6.85 19.16 14.90
C ALA A 297 -7.08 19.80 13.51
N ARG A 298 -8.32 20.22 13.23
CA ARG A 298 -8.70 20.92 11.97
C ARG A 298 -7.95 22.24 11.78
N SER A 299 -7.69 22.98 12.86
CA SER A 299 -6.93 24.24 12.79
C SER A 299 -5.45 24.03 12.51
N THR A 300 -4.91 22.85 12.85
CA THR A 300 -3.51 22.49 12.60
C THR A 300 -3.30 22.07 11.15
N VAL A 301 -4.18 21.18 10.64
CA VAL A 301 -4.22 20.77 9.23
C VAL A 301 -5.67 20.55 8.82
N ASP A 302 -6.12 21.29 7.82
CA ASP A 302 -7.50 21.20 7.32
C ASP A 302 -7.58 20.17 6.18
N VAL A 303 -8.37 19.10 6.39
CA VAL A 303 -8.55 18.03 5.40
C VAL A 303 -9.15 18.51 4.08
N VAL A 304 -10.07 19.48 4.11
CA VAL A 304 -10.71 20.01 2.90
C VAL A 304 -9.71 20.83 2.10
N GLN A 305 -8.91 21.68 2.76
CA GLN A 305 -7.86 22.45 2.10
C GLN A 305 -6.77 21.55 1.50
N VAL A 306 -6.39 20.47 2.19
CA VAL A 306 -5.44 19.48 1.68
C VAL A 306 -5.97 18.84 0.39
N VAL A 307 -7.23 18.39 0.40
CA VAL A 307 -7.86 17.77 -0.77
C VAL A 307 -8.03 18.79 -1.91
N ASP A 308 -8.39 20.04 -1.61
CA ASP A 308 -8.47 21.12 -2.59
C ASP A 308 -7.12 21.41 -3.25
N ARG A 309 -6.05 21.48 -2.46
CA ARG A 309 -4.68 21.63 -2.99
C ARG A 309 -4.29 20.45 -3.88
N LEU A 310 -4.61 19.23 -3.47
CA LEU A 310 -4.34 18.04 -4.25
C LEU A 310 -5.08 18.04 -5.60
N ILE A 311 -6.37 18.38 -5.60
CA ILE A 311 -7.17 18.52 -6.82
C ILE A 311 -6.56 19.60 -7.72
N GLY A 312 -6.18 20.76 -7.17
CA GLY A 312 -5.52 21.84 -7.89
C GLY A 312 -4.21 21.40 -8.54
N ASN A 313 -3.34 20.71 -7.80
CA ASN A 313 -2.08 20.18 -8.34
C ASN A 313 -2.33 19.14 -9.44
N ILE A 314 -3.30 18.25 -9.29
CA ILE A 314 -3.64 17.26 -10.32
C ILE A 314 -4.20 17.94 -11.57
N LEU A 315 -5.02 18.98 -11.43
CA LEU A 315 -5.51 19.80 -12.55
C LEU A 315 -4.36 20.49 -13.28
N GLN A 316 -3.41 21.08 -12.55
CA GLN A 316 -2.23 21.69 -13.15
C GLN A 316 -1.34 20.67 -13.86
N ALA A 317 -1.14 19.49 -13.27
CA ALA A 317 -0.46 18.37 -13.93
C ALA A 317 -1.23 17.95 -15.19
N ARG A 318 -2.56 17.96 -15.15
CA ARG A 318 -3.41 17.59 -16.29
C ARG A 318 -3.27 18.55 -17.45
N GLU A 319 -3.24 19.86 -17.19
CA GLU A 319 -3.09 20.90 -18.21
C GLU A 319 -1.73 20.82 -18.93
N ALA A 320 -0.68 20.39 -18.22
CA ALA A 320 0.63 20.16 -18.83
C ALA A 320 0.67 18.95 -19.78
N PHE A 321 -0.33 18.06 -19.71
CA PHE A 321 -0.44 16.86 -20.55
C PHE A 321 -1.54 17.06 -21.61
N GLY A 322 -1.16 16.94 -22.88
CA GLY A 322 -2.08 17.14 -24.01
C GLY A 322 -3.29 16.20 -24.03
N ASP A 323 -4.19 16.45 -24.98
CA ASP A 323 -5.50 15.78 -25.11
C ASP A 323 -5.43 14.25 -25.22
N GLU A 324 -4.30 13.68 -25.63
CA GLU A 324 -4.10 12.23 -25.73
C GLU A 324 -4.26 11.48 -24.38
N SER A 325 -4.19 12.20 -23.26
CA SER A 325 -4.39 11.67 -21.91
C SER A 325 -5.83 11.83 -21.39
N ALA A 326 -6.78 12.21 -22.26
CA ALA A 326 -8.22 12.29 -21.97
C ALA A 326 -8.76 11.04 -21.27
N ASP A 327 -9.61 11.27 -20.27
CA ASP A 327 -10.21 10.27 -19.39
C ASP A 327 -9.18 9.32 -18.74
N GLY A 328 -7.97 9.83 -18.55
CA GLY A 328 -6.83 9.08 -18.01
C GLY A 328 -6.81 9.01 -16.49
N LEU A 329 -5.64 8.62 -15.98
CA LEU A 329 -5.36 8.52 -14.54
C LEU A 329 -5.75 9.78 -13.78
N LEU A 330 -5.24 10.94 -14.21
CA LEU A 330 -5.43 12.22 -13.52
C LEU A 330 -6.91 12.63 -13.49
N ASP A 331 -7.63 12.47 -14.61
CA ASP A 331 -9.06 12.80 -14.69
C ASP A 331 -9.88 11.94 -13.72
N LYS A 332 -9.56 10.65 -13.63
CA LYS A 332 -10.20 9.72 -12.69
C LYS A 332 -9.82 10.02 -11.23
N SER A 333 -8.56 10.32 -10.95
CA SER A 333 -8.11 10.77 -9.63
C SER A 333 -8.83 12.04 -9.17
N ILE A 334 -9.02 13.02 -10.06
CA ILE A 334 -9.80 14.24 -9.76
C ILE A 334 -11.22 13.88 -9.34
N ARG A 335 -11.88 12.93 -10.03
CA ARG A 335 -13.24 12.49 -9.67
C ARG A 335 -13.28 11.86 -8.28
N ILE A 336 -12.34 10.97 -7.97
CA ILE A 336 -12.20 10.33 -6.65
C ILE A 336 -12.02 11.38 -5.55
N PHE A 337 -11.07 12.32 -5.71
CA PHE A 337 -10.82 13.32 -4.69
C PHE A 337 -11.96 14.35 -4.56
N LYS A 338 -12.68 14.68 -5.64
CA LYS A 338 -13.89 15.53 -5.57
C LYS A 338 -15.03 14.86 -4.81
N ALA A 339 -15.24 13.56 -5.02
CA ALA A 339 -16.22 12.78 -4.27
C ALA A 339 -15.89 12.77 -2.78
N PHE A 340 -14.63 12.43 -2.45
CA PHE A 340 -14.14 12.46 -1.08
C PHE A 340 -14.25 13.83 -0.41
N ARG A 341 -13.89 14.91 -1.13
CA ARG A 341 -14.04 16.28 -0.65
C ARG A 341 -15.48 16.59 -0.26
N SER A 342 -16.44 16.22 -1.11
CA SER A 342 -17.86 16.46 -0.88
C SER A 342 -18.34 15.74 0.39
N GLN A 343 -17.89 14.50 0.58
CA GLN A 343 -18.16 13.72 1.79
C GLN A 343 -17.52 14.36 3.04
N CYS A 344 -16.29 14.85 2.95
CA CYS A 344 -15.63 15.54 4.05
C CYS A 344 -16.44 16.75 4.51
N VAL A 345 -16.88 17.60 3.58
CA VAL A 345 -17.67 18.80 3.90
C VAL A 345 -18.98 18.41 4.60
N ALA A 346 -19.72 17.45 4.05
CA ALA A 346 -20.98 17.00 4.64
C ALA A 346 -20.81 16.50 6.09
N ASN A 347 -19.80 15.65 6.33
CA ASN A 347 -19.58 15.06 7.65
C ASN A 347 -19.03 16.06 8.68
N LEU A 348 -18.31 17.10 8.23
CA LEU A 348 -17.77 18.14 9.11
C LEU A 348 -18.85 19.15 9.50
N ASP A 349 -19.81 19.44 8.62
CA ASP A 349 -20.94 20.34 8.85
C ASP A 349 -22.00 19.72 9.79
N ASP A 350 -22.30 18.42 9.62
CA ASP A 350 -23.21 17.67 10.52
C ASP A 350 -22.71 17.63 11.98
N GLY A 351 -21.41 17.82 12.20
CA GLY A 351 -20.81 17.91 13.54
C GLY A 351 -21.02 19.26 14.25
N VAL A 352 -21.57 20.27 13.57
CA VAL A 352 -21.74 21.63 14.11
C VAL A 352 -23.18 21.90 14.59
N GLY A 353 -24.17 21.08 14.21
CA GLY A 353 -25.57 21.25 14.60
C GLY A 353 -26.16 20.02 15.28
N GLY A 354 -26.08 19.91 16.61
CA GLY A 354 -26.69 18.77 17.29
C GLY A 354 -26.56 18.66 18.80
N ASP A 355 -26.66 19.76 19.55
CA ASP A 355 -27.17 19.69 20.93
C ASP A 355 -28.70 19.81 20.86
N SER A 356 -29.36 18.69 20.56
CA SER A 356 -30.81 18.56 20.65
C SER A 356 -31.14 17.19 21.22
N GLU A 357 -31.92 17.22 22.30
CA GLU A 357 -32.24 16.11 23.18
C GLU A 357 -32.90 14.89 22.52
N ILE A 358 -32.64 13.76 23.17
CA ILE A 358 -33.12 12.40 22.91
C ILE A 358 -34.66 12.33 22.89
N SER A 359 -35.23 11.63 21.91
CA SER A 359 -36.41 10.78 22.16
C SER A 359 -36.33 9.53 21.28
N GLY A 360 -36.40 8.37 21.93
CA GLY A 360 -36.13 7.07 21.33
C GLY A 360 -37.31 6.48 20.57
N THR A 361 -37.01 5.52 19.70
CA THR A 361 -37.88 4.36 19.46
C THR A 361 -37.01 3.21 18.96
N GLU A 362 -36.89 2.17 19.79
CA GLU A 362 -36.25 0.91 19.42
C GLU A 362 -37.04 0.21 18.30
N ARG A 363 -36.34 -0.25 17.27
CA ARG A 363 -36.82 -1.35 16.43
C ARG A 363 -35.68 -2.31 16.14
N GLY A 364 -35.82 -3.51 16.68
CA GLY A 364 -34.79 -4.55 16.66
C GLY A 364 -34.46 -5.07 15.26
N ALA A 365 -33.20 -5.47 15.09
CA ALA A 365 -32.76 -6.32 14.01
C ALA A 365 -31.72 -7.32 14.53
N ARG A 366 -31.80 -8.52 13.96
CA ARG A 366 -31.16 -9.78 14.33
C ARG A 366 -29.63 -9.71 14.49
N LYS A 367 -29.16 -10.41 15.53
CA LYS A 367 -27.78 -10.93 15.65
C LYS A 367 -27.61 -12.11 14.70
N ASP A 368 -26.74 -11.99 13.70
CA ASP A 368 -25.69 -12.96 13.37
C ASP A 368 -24.94 -12.54 12.10
N GLY A 369 -23.62 -12.74 12.10
CA GLY A 369 -22.68 -12.34 11.06
C GLY A 369 -21.71 -11.29 11.58
N SER A 370 -20.43 -11.64 11.65
CA SER A 370 -19.31 -10.76 12.02
C SER A 370 -19.49 -9.34 11.47
N VAL A 371 -19.76 -8.40 12.36
CA VAL A 371 -19.86 -6.97 12.02
C VAL A 371 -18.49 -6.55 11.46
N PRO A 372 -18.41 -6.07 10.21
CA PRO A 372 -17.16 -5.53 9.67
C PRO A 372 -16.65 -4.43 10.58
N ASP A 373 -15.33 -4.41 10.81
CA ASP A 373 -14.68 -3.38 11.62
C ASP A 373 -15.10 -1.98 11.13
N PRO A 374 -15.65 -1.10 11.99
CA PRO A 374 -15.97 0.29 11.65
C PRO A 374 -14.84 1.04 10.94
N PHE A 375 -13.58 0.64 11.16
CA PHE A 375 -12.42 1.24 10.52
C PHE A 375 -12.18 0.82 9.07
N LEU A 376 -12.63 -0.38 8.66
CA LEU A 376 -12.63 -0.85 7.26
C LEU A 376 -13.80 -0.23 6.47
N LEU A 377 -14.94 -0.01 7.13
CA LEU A 377 -16.08 0.71 6.56
C LEU A 377 -15.72 2.16 6.18
N ASP A 378 -14.80 2.80 6.89
CA ASP A 378 -14.32 4.16 6.60
C ASP A 378 -13.28 4.24 5.46
N GLU A 379 -12.69 3.12 5.02
CA GLU A 379 -11.89 3.07 3.79
C GLU A 379 -12.77 2.74 2.56
N MET A 380 -14.07 2.48 2.78
CA MET A 380 -15.02 2.23 1.70
C MET A 380 -15.26 3.44 0.82
N TRP A 381 -15.13 4.69 1.28
CA TRP A 381 -15.30 5.84 0.37
C TRP A 381 -14.36 5.75 -0.83
N PHE A 382 -13.16 5.21 -0.60
CA PHE A 382 -12.19 4.99 -1.64
C PHE A 382 -12.68 3.90 -2.58
N MET A 383 -13.12 2.76 -2.06
CA MET A 383 -13.69 1.62 -2.84
C MET A 383 -14.95 1.99 -3.62
N ASP A 384 -15.87 2.72 -2.99
CA ASP A 384 -17.12 3.22 -3.58
C ASP A 384 -16.83 4.24 -4.70
N SER A 385 -15.72 4.97 -4.61
CA SER A 385 -15.26 5.88 -5.67
C SER A 385 -14.75 5.17 -6.94
N PHE A 386 -14.55 3.84 -6.90
CA PHE A 386 -14.23 3.02 -8.09
C PHE A 386 -15.44 2.31 -8.69
N SER A 387 -16.63 2.39 -8.07
CA SER A 387 -17.83 1.63 -8.44
C SER A 387 -18.63 2.27 -9.58
#